data_AF-A0A853AHS6-F1
#
_entry.id   AF-A0A853AHS6-F1
#
_cell.length_a   1.000
_cell.length_b   1.000
_cell.length_c   1.000
_cell.angle_alpha   90.00
_cell.angle_beta   90.00
_cell.angle_gamma   90.00
#
_symmetry.space_group_name_H-M   'P 1'
#
loop_
_entity.id
_entity.type
_entity.pdbx_description
1 polymer ?
#
loop_
_entity_poly.entity_id
_entity_poly.type
_entity_poly.pdbx_seq_one_letter_code
_entity_poly.pdbx_strand_id
1 'polypeptide(L)'
;MLSYLPPTRYADLLKAVGMRREEARCSPAARTGDPLAMDWVRVDSQVVDEEQERRALETCLDLMEVRDLAHTHPDWAVERRRSVFTKIMKSGPLGADAEARDALGKAWAQYLEHGRENFHRLGSRVLVSPEIASGFGIADLVVGDALVDVKIARGSAPPVGEWLRQLLGYLLLDWDDVLGIGTLSVYAGWQGVMLTCPVDELLATASPGPTPTLAGLRDEFRAALRPEFLSFLTSGRRHSSQR
;
A
#
# COMPACT_ATOMS: atom_id res chain seq x y z
N MET A 1 -5.25 9.16 -0.51
CA MET A 1 -6.47 8.55 -1.08
C MET A 1 -7.73 8.82 -0.24
N LEU A 2 -7.75 8.56 1.07
CA LEU A 2 -8.94 8.78 1.90
C LEU A 2 -9.53 10.20 1.82
N SER A 3 -8.71 11.23 1.63
CA SER A 3 -9.16 12.62 1.43
C SER A 3 -9.98 12.86 0.16
N TYR A 4 -10.00 11.93 -0.79
CA TYR A 4 -10.89 11.96 -1.95
C TYR A 4 -12.32 11.52 -1.61
N LEU A 5 -12.51 10.77 -0.52
CA LEU A 5 -13.82 10.27 -0.16
C LEU A 5 -14.72 11.39 0.40
N PRO A 6 -16.01 11.35 0.09
CA PRO A 6 -17.02 12.04 0.89
C PRO A 6 -16.99 11.57 2.36
N PRO A 7 -17.34 12.44 3.33
CA PRO A 7 -17.26 12.12 4.76
C PRO A 7 -18.00 10.84 5.17
N THR A 8 -19.15 10.56 4.56
CA THR A 8 -19.97 9.37 4.85
C THR A 8 -19.27 8.08 4.45
N ARG A 9 -18.78 8.00 3.20
CA ARG A 9 -18.04 6.83 2.70
C ARG A 9 -16.73 6.61 3.44
N TYR A 10 -16.05 7.69 3.79
CA TYR A 10 -14.87 7.65 4.64
C TYR A 10 -15.16 7.04 6.02
N ALA A 11 -16.25 7.48 6.68
CA ALA A 11 -16.64 6.95 7.97
C ALA A 11 -17.07 5.47 7.91
N ASP A 12 -17.80 5.08 6.86
CA ASP A 12 -18.22 3.68 6.66
C ASP A 12 -17.03 2.75 6.49
N LEU A 13 -16.07 3.15 5.65
CA LEU A 13 -14.82 2.42 5.45
C LEU A 13 -14.05 2.25 6.76
N LEU A 14 -13.90 3.33 7.53
CA LEU A 14 -13.16 3.28 8.80
C LEU A 14 -13.85 2.43 9.86
N LYS A 15 -15.17 2.51 9.98
CA LYS A 15 -15.90 1.60 10.88
C LYS A 15 -15.77 0.14 10.45
N ALA A 16 -15.74 -0.15 9.15
CA ALA A 16 -15.59 -1.53 8.65
C ALA A 16 -14.23 -2.13 8.98
N VAL A 17 -13.16 -1.32 9.03
CA VAL A 17 -11.83 -1.76 9.51
C VAL A 17 -11.69 -1.74 11.05
N GLY A 18 -12.80 -1.61 11.78
CA GLY A 18 -12.81 -1.61 13.24
C GLY A 18 -12.25 -0.33 13.87
N MET A 19 -12.37 0.81 13.18
CA MET A 19 -12.01 2.11 13.73
C MET A 19 -13.27 2.82 14.22
N ARG A 20 -13.20 3.42 15.40
CA ARG A 20 -14.25 4.28 15.96
C ARG A 20 -13.77 5.71 15.97
N ARG A 21 -14.71 6.63 15.68
CA ARG A 21 -14.44 8.05 15.83
C ARG A 21 -14.28 8.40 17.31
N GLU A 22 -13.18 9.04 17.66
CA GLU A 22 -12.97 9.64 18.97
C GLU A 22 -13.52 11.06 18.96
N GLU A 23 -14.38 11.41 19.92
CA GLU A 23 -14.81 12.81 20.05
C GLU A 23 -13.60 13.64 20.49
N ALA A 24 -13.10 14.48 19.59
CA ALA A 24 -11.86 15.22 19.74
C ALA A 24 -11.75 15.91 21.10
N ARG A 25 -10.85 15.43 21.96
CA ARG A 25 -10.29 16.24 23.06
C ARG A 25 -9.23 17.15 22.45
N CYS A 26 -9.66 18.31 21.92
CA CYS A 26 -8.81 19.44 21.48
C CYS A 26 -7.37 19.05 21.10
N SER A 27 -7.16 18.46 19.93
CA SER A 27 -5.81 18.17 19.45
C SER A 27 -5.23 19.38 18.70
N PRO A 28 -3.98 19.82 18.96
CA PRO A 28 -3.40 20.97 18.29
C PRO A 28 -3.12 20.63 16.81
N ALA A 29 -3.72 21.43 15.92
CA ALA A 29 -3.45 21.57 14.48
C ALA A 29 -2.44 20.58 13.88
N ALA A 30 -2.93 19.42 13.46
CA ALA A 30 -2.14 18.47 12.70
C ALA A 30 -2.02 18.90 11.23
N ARG A 31 -0.81 18.73 10.70
CA ARG A 31 -0.35 19.18 9.38
C ARG A 31 -1.05 18.54 8.17
N THR A 32 -2.04 17.67 8.38
CA THR A 32 -2.71 16.91 7.30
C THR A 32 -3.74 17.73 6.54
N GLY A 33 -4.23 18.85 7.08
CA GLY A 33 -5.20 19.74 6.44
C GLY A 33 -6.61 19.14 6.23
N ASP A 34 -6.79 17.83 6.42
CA ASP A 34 -8.09 17.15 6.37
C ASP A 34 -8.60 16.86 7.79
N PRO A 35 -9.59 17.62 8.30
CA PRO A 35 -10.09 17.46 9.66
C PRO A 35 -10.76 16.10 9.89
N LEU A 36 -11.13 15.37 8.84
CA LEU A 36 -11.75 14.04 8.99
C LEU A 36 -10.73 12.95 9.32
N ALA A 37 -9.46 13.15 8.96
CA ALA A 37 -8.38 12.18 9.14
C ALA A 37 -7.90 12.04 10.60
N MET A 38 -8.34 12.92 11.49
CA MET A 38 -7.64 13.20 12.75
C MET A 38 -8.22 12.54 14.01
N ASP A 39 -9.37 11.86 13.91
CA ASP A 39 -10.15 11.48 15.10
C ASP A 39 -10.55 10.00 15.12
N TRP A 40 -9.65 9.05 14.80
CA TRP A 40 -10.01 7.63 14.75
C TRP A 40 -9.08 6.75 15.57
N VAL A 41 -9.67 5.88 16.38
CA VAL A 41 -8.98 4.89 17.21
C VAL A 41 -9.42 3.48 16.82
N ARG A 42 -8.47 2.54 16.83
CA ARG A 42 -8.76 1.12 16.59
C ARG A 42 -9.52 0.53 17.77
N VAL A 43 -10.50 -0.32 17.47
CA VAL A 43 -11.30 -1.08 18.44
C VAL A 43 -11.11 -2.57 18.13
N ASP A 44 -10.74 -3.36 19.13
CA ASP A 44 -10.31 -4.75 18.95
C ASP A 44 -11.44 -5.70 18.49
N SER A 45 -12.69 -5.30 18.66
CA SER A 45 -13.84 -6.09 18.24
C SER A 45 -14.99 -5.20 17.79
N GLN A 46 -15.22 -5.15 16.49
CA GLN A 46 -16.47 -4.64 15.96
C GLN A 46 -17.08 -5.71 15.07
N VAL A 47 -18.30 -6.14 15.41
CA VAL A 47 -19.15 -6.90 14.50
C VAL A 47 -19.59 -5.90 13.43
N VAL A 48 -19.10 -6.11 12.22
CA VAL A 48 -19.53 -5.36 11.04
C VAL A 48 -20.73 -6.11 10.47
N ASP A 49 -21.84 -5.41 10.22
CA ASP A 49 -22.96 -6.03 9.51
C ASP A 49 -22.64 -6.19 8.00
N GLU A 50 -23.29 -7.14 7.34
CA GLU A 50 -23.03 -7.47 5.92
C GLU A 50 -23.18 -6.26 5.00
N GLU A 51 -24.10 -5.36 5.33
CA GLU A 51 -24.43 -4.19 4.53
C GLU A 51 -23.38 -3.08 4.69
N GLN A 52 -22.81 -2.93 5.87
CA GLN A 52 -21.67 -2.06 6.15
C GLN A 52 -20.40 -2.59 5.47
N GLU A 53 -20.17 -3.91 5.52
CA GLU A 53 -19.08 -4.55 4.77
C GLU A 53 -19.23 -4.28 3.27
N ARG A 54 -20.41 -4.53 2.70
CA ARG A 54 -20.71 -4.26 1.29
C ARG A 54 -20.37 -2.82 0.90
N ARG A 55 -20.81 -1.83 1.66
CA ARG A 55 -20.51 -0.40 1.40
C ARG A 55 -19.02 -0.08 1.49
N ALA A 56 -18.30 -0.72 2.41
CA ALA A 56 -16.85 -0.53 2.53
C ALA A 56 -16.11 -1.10 1.32
N LEU A 57 -16.48 -2.30 0.86
CA LEU A 57 -15.92 -2.92 -0.35
C LEU A 57 -16.18 -2.07 -1.60
N GLU A 58 -17.41 -1.57 -1.76
CA GLU A 58 -17.75 -0.63 -2.86
C GLU A 58 -16.89 0.63 -2.80
N THR A 59 -16.69 1.18 -1.60
CA THR A 59 -15.85 2.36 -1.40
C THR A 59 -14.38 2.07 -1.74
N CYS A 60 -13.87 0.88 -1.41
CA CYS A 60 -12.52 0.45 -1.78
C CYS A 60 -12.36 0.35 -3.31
N LEU A 61 -13.31 -0.26 -4.01
CA LEU A 61 -13.31 -0.37 -5.46
C LEU A 61 -13.35 1.01 -6.13
N ASP A 62 -14.23 1.88 -5.65
CA ASP A 62 -14.35 3.25 -6.15
C ASP A 62 -13.07 4.08 -5.91
N LEU A 63 -12.34 3.80 -4.82
CA LEU A 63 -11.04 4.43 -4.56
C LEU A 63 -9.94 4.00 -5.52
N MET A 64 -10.00 2.77 -6.06
CA MET A 64 -8.99 2.28 -6.99
C MET A 64 -8.95 3.13 -8.27
N GLU A 65 -10.10 3.61 -8.74
CA GLU A 65 -10.22 4.52 -9.91
C GLU A 65 -9.51 5.87 -9.73
N VAL A 66 -9.35 6.32 -8.49
CA VAL A 66 -8.73 7.62 -8.21
C VAL A 66 -7.30 7.51 -7.67
N ARG A 67 -6.74 6.30 -7.60
CA ARG A 67 -5.37 6.07 -7.11
C ARG A 67 -4.36 6.86 -7.94
N ASP A 68 -4.42 6.74 -9.26
CA ASP A 68 -3.47 7.40 -10.17
C ASP A 68 -3.58 8.93 -10.13
N LEU A 69 -4.80 9.45 -9.92
CA LEU A 69 -5.03 10.89 -9.72
C LEU A 69 -4.42 11.39 -8.42
N ALA A 70 -4.46 10.57 -7.36
CA ALA A 70 -3.85 10.91 -6.08
C ALA A 70 -2.32 11.02 -6.18
N HIS A 71 -1.68 10.19 -7.02
CA HIS A 71 -0.25 10.26 -7.28
C HIS A 71 0.12 11.46 -8.16
N THR A 72 -0.70 11.78 -9.16
CA THR A 72 -0.40 12.86 -10.12
C THR A 72 -0.63 14.25 -9.53
N HIS A 73 -1.49 14.36 -8.51
CA HIS A 73 -1.94 15.63 -7.97
C HIS A 73 -1.94 15.68 -6.43
N PRO A 74 -0.76 15.50 -5.79
CA PRO A 74 -0.65 15.48 -4.33
C PRO A 74 -1.07 16.82 -3.69
N ASP A 75 -0.85 17.93 -4.41
CA ASP A 75 -1.05 19.29 -3.91
C ASP A 75 -2.49 19.79 -3.99
N TRP A 76 -3.43 18.98 -4.48
CA TRP A 76 -4.82 19.41 -4.57
C TRP A 76 -5.43 19.63 -3.18
N ALA A 77 -6.13 20.75 -3.02
CA ALA A 77 -6.98 20.99 -1.85
C ALA A 77 -7.99 19.83 -1.67
N VAL A 78 -8.32 19.52 -0.41
CA VAL A 78 -9.19 18.39 -0.05
C VAL A 78 -10.55 18.49 -0.74
N GLU A 79 -11.13 19.70 -0.80
CA GLU A 79 -12.42 19.98 -1.43
C GLU A 79 -12.38 19.67 -2.93
N ARG A 80 -11.26 20.01 -3.60
CA ARG A 80 -11.06 19.71 -5.01
C ARG A 80 -10.96 18.22 -5.25
N ARG A 81 -10.22 17.49 -4.42
CA ARG A 81 -10.10 16.02 -4.49
C ARG A 81 -11.46 15.35 -4.38
N ARG A 82 -12.27 15.73 -3.39
CA ARG A 82 -13.65 15.22 -3.19
C ARG A 82 -14.57 15.54 -4.36
N SER A 83 -14.48 16.77 -4.91
CA SER A 83 -15.26 17.18 -6.07
C SER A 83 -14.94 16.33 -7.31
N VAL A 84 -13.65 16.07 -7.55
CA VAL A 84 -13.21 15.22 -8.67
C VAL A 84 -13.67 13.78 -8.48
N PHE A 85 -13.48 13.19 -7.30
CA PHE A 85 -14.00 11.86 -6.98
C PHE A 85 -15.50 11.78 -7.28
N THR A 86 -16.30 12.72 -6.75
CA THR A 86 -17.75 12.76 -6.98
C THR A 86 -18.12 12.85 -8.46
N LYS A 87 -17.32 13.55 -9.28
CA LYS A 87 -17.54 13.64 -10.73
C LYS A 87 -17.23 12.32 -11.44
N ILE A 88 -16.13 11.67 -11.09
CA ILE A 88 -15.74 10.37 -11.65
C ILE A 88 -16.81 9.33 -11.34
N MET A 89 -17.29 9.29 -10.09
CA MET A 89 -18.31 8.32 -9.70
C MET A 89 -19.66 8.51 -10.38
N LYS A 90 -19.98 9.71 -10.88
CA LYS A 90 -21.20 9.94 -11.67
C LYS A 90 -21.19 9.23 -13.03
N SER A 91 -20.02 8.86 -13.54
CA SER A 91 -19.86 8.15 -14.81
C SER A 91 -20.04 6.63 -14.67
N GLY A 92 -20.23 6.12 -13.45
CA GLY A 92 -20.43 4.70 -13.14
C GLY A 92 -19.38 4.20 -12.14
N PRO A 93 -19.78 3.77 -10.93
CA PRO A 93 -18.83 3.28 -9.94
C PRO A 93 -18.33 1.87 -10.26
N LEU A 94 -17.02 1.62 -10.07
CA LEU A 94 -16.50 0.24 -10.05
C LEU A 94 -17.18 -0.59 -8.96
N GLY A 95 -17.63 0.03 -7.86
CA GLY A 95 -18.43 -0.65 -6.83
C GLY A 95 -19.72 -1.28 -7.36
N ALA A 96 -20.23 -0.87 -8.53
CA ALA A 96 -21.38 -1.52 -9.16
C ALA A 96 -21.04 -2.84 -9.87
N ASP A 97 -19.76 -3.12 -10.14
CA ASP A 97 -19.33 -4.39 -10.72
C ASP A 97 -19.46 -5.50 -9.66
N ALA A 98 -20.45 -6.36 -9.84
CA ALA A 98 -20.73 -7.45 -8.93
C ALA A 98 -19.58 -8.47 -8.87
N GLU A 99 -18.90 -8.76 -9.97
CA GLU A 99 -17.79 -9.72 -9.97
C GLU A 99 -16.58 -9.14 -9.20
N ALA A 100 -16.24 -7.88 -9.45
CA ALA A 100 -15.15 -7.21 -8.74
C ALA A 100 -15.44 -7.12 -7.24
N ARG A 101 -16.70 -6.82 -6.87
CA ARG A 101 -17.16 -6.77 -5.48
C ARG A 101 -17.11 -8.12 -4.80
N ASP A 102 -17.59 -9.18 -5.43
CA ASP A 102 -17.53 -10.54 -4.88
C ASP A 102 -16.09 -11.00 -4.72
N ALA A 103 -15.23 -10.66 -5.70
CA ALA A 103 -13.81 -10.97 -5.64
C ALA A 103 -13.10 -10.26 -4.47
N LEU A 104 -13.38 -8.97 -4.28
CA LEU A 104 -12.84 -8.19 -3.17
C LEU A 104 -13.41 -8.67 -1.83
N GLY A 105 -14.70 -9.00 -1.76
CA GLY A 105 -15.34 -9.55 -0.57
C GLY A 105 -14.70 -10.86 -0.14
N LYS A 106 -14.37 -11.75 -1.09
CA LYS A 106 -13.60 -12.96 -0.78
C LYS A 106 -12.21 -12.65 -0.22
N ALA A 107 -11.45 -11.75 -0.86
CA ALA A 107 -10.13 -11.36 -0.37
C ALA A 107 -10.19 -10.70 1.02
N TRP A 108 -11.24 -9.93 1.27
CA TRP A 108 -11.53 -9.30 2.56
C TRP A 108 -11.83 -10.35 3.63
N ALA A 109 -12.69 -11.32 3.36
CA ALA A 109 -12.97 -12.41 4.29
C ALA A 109 -11.69 -13.18 4.66
N GLN A 110 -10.84 -13.50 3.67
CA GLN A 110 -9.54 -14.14 3.90
C GLN A 110 -8.59 -13.27 4.73
N TYR A 111 -8.60 -11.96 4.52
CA TYR A 111 -7.87 -11.02 5.37
C TYR A 111 -8.38 -11.03 6.81
N LEU A 112 -9.69 -11.02 7.03
CA LEU A 112 -10.26 -11.05 8.37
C LEU A 112 -9.93 -12.37 9.09
N GLU A 113 -10.05 -13.49 8.38
CA GLU A 113 -9.88 -14.83 8.95
C GLU A 113 -8.42 -15.18 9.22
N HIS A 114 -7.50 -14.80 8.32
CA HIS A 114 -6.10 -15.21 8.38
C HIS A 114 -5.13 -14.03 8.28
N GLY A 115 -5.37 -13.12 7.33
CA GLY A 115 -4.44 -12.03 7.03
C GLY A 115 -4.16 -11.12 8.22
N ARG A 116 -5.17 -10.75 9.01
CA ARG A 116 -5.05 -9.80 10.12
C ARG A 116 -4.04 -10.27 11.17
N GLU A 117 -4.12 -11.53 11.57
CA GLU A 117 -3.18 -12.11 12.53
C GLU A 117 -1.77 -12.21 11.92
N ASN A 118 -1.67 -12.62 10.66
CA ASN A 118 -0.39 -12.68 9.95
C ASN A 118 0.30 -11.31 9.90
N PHE A 119 -0.42 -10.24 9.57
CA PHE A 119 0.10 -8.88 9.59
C PHE A 119 0.49 -8.42 11.00
N HIS A 120 -0.29 -8.80 12.03
CA HIS A 120 0.03 -8.44 13.41
C HIS A 120 1.35 -9.07 13.88
N ARG A 121 1.65 -10.30 13.43
CA ARG A 121 2.92 -11.00 13.73
C ARG A 121 4.15 -10.32 13.10
N LEU A 122 3.98 -9.58 12.01
CA LEU A 122 5.07 -8.83 11.37
C LEU A 122 5.48 -7.58 12.18
N GLY A 123 4.56 -7.02 12.98
CA GLY A 123 4.84 -5.88 13.85
C GLY A 123 3.72 -4.85 13.92
N SER A 124 3.93 -3.84 14.77
CA SER A 124 2.92 -2.80 15.04
C SER A 124 3.09 -1.54 14.20
N ARG A 125 4.30 -1.24 13.72
CA ARG A 125 4.57 -0.10 12.83
C ARG A 125 4.13 -0.47 11.42
N VAL A 126 3.29 0.35 10.79
CA VAL A 126 2.86 0.15 9.41
C VAL A 126 3.12 1.43 8.61
N LEU A 127 3.85 1.30 7.50
CA LEU A 127 3.97 2.32 6.46
C LEU A 127 3.18 1.83 5.25
N VAL A 128 2.27 2.66 4.75
CA VAL A 128 1.45 2.34 3.57
C VAL A 128 1.98 3.11 2.38
N SER A 129 2.22 2.40 1.29
CA SER A 129 2.75 2.93 0.05
C SER A 129 4.01 3.80 0.22
N PRO A 130 5.03 3.36 0.98
CA PRO A 130 6.24 4.15 1.13
C PRO A 130 6.96 4.30 -0.21
N GLU A 131 7.30 5.54 -0.53
CA GLU A 131 8.17 5.87 -1.66
C GLU A 131 9.62 5.63 -1.22
N ILE A 132 10.18 4.49 -1.61
CA ILE A 132 11.56 4.07 -1.33
C ILE A 132 12.52 4.79 -2.27
N ALA A 133 12.12 4.96 -3.54
CA ALA A 133 12.89 5.72 -4.52
C ALA A 133 11.99 6.66 -5.30
N SER A 134 12.39 7.94 -5.36
CA SER A 134 11.53 9.01 -5.82
C SER A 134 11.05 8.79 -7.27
N GLY A 135 9.73 8.69 -7.44
CA GLY A 135 9.05 8.61 -8.72
C GLY A 135 8.90 7.21 -9.34
N PHE A 136 9.48 6.15 -8.77
CA PHE A 136 9.37 4.79 -9.37
C PHE A 136 9.49 3.62 -8.38
N GLY A 137 9.98 3.83 -7.16
CA GLY A 137 10.10 2.79 -6.14
C GLY A 137 9.03 2.93 -5.06
N ILE A 138 7.77 2.66 -5.38
CA ILE A 138 6.67 2.69 -4.39
C ILE A 138 6.31 1.25 -4.03
N ALA A 139 6.64 0.83 -2.81
CA ALA A 139 6.24 -0.47 -2.29
C ALA A 139 4.78 -0.45 -1.81
N ASP A 140 4.16 -1.60 -1.59
CA ASP A 140 2.79 -1.65 -1.06
C ASP A 140 2.75 -1.31 0.42
N LEU A 141 3.56 -2.01 1.23
CA LEU A 141 3.56 -1.90 2.69
C LEU A 141 4.96 -2.15 3.28
N VAL A 142 5.24 -1.51 4.42
CA VAL A 142 6.28 -1.95 5.36
C VAL A 142 5.61 -2.16 6.72
N VAL A 143 5.78 -3.33 7.32
CA VAL A 143 5.20 -3.70 8.62
C VAL A 143 6.30 -4.20 9.55
N GLY A 144 6.57 -3.47 10.63
CA GLY A 144 7.76 -3.73 11.45
C GLY A 144 9.03 -3.51 10.63
N ASP A 145 9.81 -4.58 10.45
CA ASP A 145 10.99 -4.68 9.58
C ASP A 145 10.71 -5.46 8.27
N ALA A 146 9.44 -5.80 8.00
CA ALA A 146 9.03 -6.57 6.84
C ALA A 146 8.57 -5.67 5.69
N LEU A 147 9.18 -5.84 4.51
CA LEU A 147 8.68 -5.28 3.26
C LEU A 147 7.63 -6.23 2.67
N VAL A 148 6.39 -5.76 2.55
CA VAL A 148 5.26 -6.61 2.16
C VAL A 148 4.70 -6.19 0.80
N ASP A 149 4.55 -7.17 -0.10
CA ASP A 149 3.84 -7.03 -1.37
C ASP A 149 2.48 -7.74 -1.28
N VAL A 150 1.41 -7.08 -1.70
CA VAL A 150 0.04 -7.62 -1.59
C VAL A 150 -0.46 -8.03 -2.96
N LYS A 151 -0.76 -9.32 -3.11
CA LYS A 151 -1.21 -9.90 -4.37
C LYS A 151 -2.58 -10.53 -4.23
N ILE A 152 -3.49 -10.17 -5.13
CA ILE A 152 -4.80 -10.81 -5.27
C ILE A 152 -4.76 -11.62 -6.57
N ALA A 153 -4.49 -12.91 -6.46
CA ALA A 153 -4.41 -13.80 -7.61
C ALA A 153 -5.27 -15.06 -7.38
N ARG A 154 -6.16 -15.37 -8.35
CA ARG A 154 -7.05 -16.54 -8.28
C ARG A 154 -6.34 -17.88 -8.57
N GLY A 155 -5.14 -17.85 -9.16
CA GLY A 155 -4.39 -19.03 -9.58
C GLY A 155 -3.88 -19.87 -8.41
N SER A 156 -3.76 -21.19 -8.62
CA SER A 156 -3.26 -22.15 -7.62
C SER A 156 -1.73 -22.16 -7.48
N ALA A 157 -1.00 -21.65 -8.46
CA ALA A 157 0.45 -21.53 -8.46
C ALA A 157 0.86 -20.06 -8.61
N PRO A 158 0.97 -19.31 -7.50
CA PRO A 158 1.44 -17.93 -7.56
C PRO A 158 2.88 -17.87 -8.12
N PRO A 159 3.24 -16.91 -8.97
CA PRO A 159 4.60 -16.72 -9.47
C PRO A 159 5.50 -16.11 -8.38
N VAL A 160 5.67 -16.83 -7.26
CA VAL A 160 6.37 -16.34 -6.05
C VAL A 160 7.76 -15.80 -6.37
N GLY A 161 8.49 -16.43 -7.29
CA GLY A 161 9.81 -15.95 -7.71
C GLY A 161 9.79 -14.57 -8.37
N GLU A 162 8.73 -14.20 -9.10
CA GLU A 162 8.59 -12.86 -9.68
C GLU A 162 8.26 -11.82 -8.61
N TRP A 163 7.37 -12.17 -7.67
CA TRP A 163 7.00 -11.31 -6.55
C TRP A 163 8.19 -11.04 -5.62
N LEU A 164 8.96 -12.09 -5.30
CA LEU A 164 10.20 -11.94 -4.53
C LEU A 164 11.24 -11.09 -5.27
N ARG A 165 11.36 -11.21 -6.60
CA ARG A 165 12.26 -10.37 -7.39
C ARG A 165 11.85 -8.90 -7.33
N GLN A 166 10.54 -8.61 -7.36
CA GLN A 166 10.04 -7.25 -7.19
C GLN A 166 10.39 -6.71 -5.79
N LEU A 167 10.14 -7.47 -4.74
CA LEU A 167 10.49 -7.11 -3.36
C LEU A 167 12.00 -6.90 -3.17
N LEU A 168 12.83 -7.75 -3.76
CA LEU A 168 14.28 -7.57 -3.76
C LEU A 168 14.69 -6.27 -4.44
N GLY A 169 14.06 -5.90 -5.55
CA GLY A 169 14.29 -4.61 -6.20
C GLY A 169 14.01 -3.45 -5.25
N TYR A 170 12.88 -3.47 -4.54
CA TYR A 170 12.54 -2.46 -3.53
C TYR A 170 13.51 -2.46 -2.34
N LEU A 171 13.90 -3.63 -1.83
CA LEU A 171 14.89 -3.75 -0.76
C LEU A 171 16.23 -3.10 -1.14
N LEU A 172 16.67 -3.31 -2.38
CA LEU A 172 17.91 -2.75 -2.91
C LEU A 172 17.81 -1.25 -3.22
N LEU A 173 16.60 -0.71 -3.33
CA LEU A 173 16.36 0.74 -3.47
C LEU A 173 16.43 1.49 -2.14
N ASP A 174 16.30 0.81 -0.99
CA ASP A 174 16.50 1.40 0.34
C ASP A 174 18.00 1.55 0.65
N TRP A 175 18.67 2.42 -0.12
CA TRP A 175 20.14 2.53 -0.15
C TRP A 175 20.77 2.81 1.21
N ASP A 176 20.16 3.71 1.96
CA ASP A 176 20.68 4.17 3.25
C ASP A 176 20.09 3.36 4.43
N ASP A 177 19.41 2.24 4.14
CA ASP A 177 18.76 1.35 5.11
C ASP A 177 17.78 2.08 6.05
N VAL A 178 17.10 3.10 5.54
CA VAL A 178 16.24 3.99 6.34
C VAL A 178 15.02 3.22 6.87
N LEU A 179 14.55 2.23 6.11
CA LEU A 179 13.41 1.42 6.48
C LEU A 179 13.81 0.23 7.36
N GLY A 180 15.10 -0.11 7.43
CA GLY A 180 15.64 -1.19 8.26
C GLY A 180 15.01 -2.54 7.93
N ILE A 181 14.84 -2.84 6.63
CA ILE A 181 14.11 -4.02 6.17
C ILE A 181 14.97 -5.27 6.41
N GLY A 182 14.53 -6.13 7.33
CA GLY A 182 15.14 -7.42 7.64
C GLY A 182 14.38 -8.61 7.04
N THR A 183 13.14 -8.39 6.63
CA THR A 183 12.23 -9.47 6.21
C THR A 183 11.52 -9.11 4.90
N LEU A 184 11.37 -10.08 4.00
CA LEU A 184 10.51 -9.96 2.81
C LEU A 184 9.26 -10.80 3.00
N SER A 185 8.09 -10.24 2.68
CA SER A 185 6.83 -10.95 2.78
C SER A 185 5.93 -10.73 1.58
N VAL A 186 5.21 -11.77 1.18
CA VAL A 186 4.14 -11.68 0.17
C VAL A 186 2.84 -12.15 0.77
N TYR A 187 1.83 -11.27 0.75
CA TYR A 187 0.49 -11.62 1.17
C TYR A 187 -0.38 -11.98 -0.05
N ALA A 188 -0.74 -13.25 -0.16
CA ALA A 188 -1.64 -13.77 -1.19
C ALA A 188 -3.10 -13.64 -0.70
N GLY A 189 -3.70 -12.48 -0.94
CA GLY A 189 -4.98 -12.09 -0.34
C GLY A 189 -6.17 -12.97 -0.72
N TRP A 190 -6.12 -13.65 -1.87
CA TRP A 190 -7.18 -14.59 -2.26
C TRP A 190 -7.17 -15.90 -1.47
N GLN A 191 -6.00 -16.29 -0.95
CA GLN A 191 -5.77 -17.51 -0.19
C GLN A 191 -5.60 -17.25 1.31
N GLY A 192 -5.50 -15.98 1.73
CA GLY A 192 -5.22 -15.62 3.13
C GLY A 192 -3.81 -16.01 3.61
N VAL A 193 -2.90 -16.35 2.68
CA VAL A 193 -1.57 -16.87 3.00
C VAL A 193 -0.55 -15.73 3.04
N MET A 194 0.28 -15.71 4.09
CA MET A 194 1.47 -14.87 4.18
C MET A 194 2.70 -15.74 3.99
N LEU A 195 3.49 -15.45 2.97
CA LEU A 195 4.84 -16.00 2.80
C LEU A 195 5.81 -15.01 3.42
N THR A 196 6.73 -15.48 4.25
CA THR A 196 7.72 -14.65 4.95
C THR A 196 9.09 -15.29 4.82
N CYS A 197 10.10 -14.48 4.51
CA CYS A 197 11.48 -14.94 4.35
C CYS A 197 12.43 -13.88 4.93
N PRO A 198 13.25 -14.23 5.95
CA PRO A 198 14.34 -13.38 6.39
C PRO A 198 15.31 -13.09 5.25
N VAL A 199 15.80 -11.85 5.16
CA VAL A 199 16.67 -11.43 4.05
C VAL A 199 17.99 -12.20 4.05
N ASP A 200 18.57 -12.46 5.20
CA ASP A 200 19.81 -13.23 5.34
C ASP A 200 19.65 -14.68 4.87
N GLU A 201 18.55 -15.35 5.24
CA GLU A 201 18.21 -16.69 4.75
C GLU A 201 17.99 -16.70 3.24
N LEU A 202 17.30 -15.68 2.70
CA LEU A 202 17.08 -15.55 1.27
C LEU A 202 18.40 -15.39 0.51
N LEU A 203 19.28 -14.51 0.97
CA LEU A 203 20.58 -14.27 0.36
C LEU A 203 21.48 -15.50 0.44
N ALA A 204 21.48 -16.21 1.57
CA ALA A 204 22.22 -17.45 1.74
C ALA A 204 21.71 -18.54 0.77
N THR A 205 20.40 -18.68 0.63
CA THR A 205 19.77 -19.67 -0.26
C THR A 205 19.99 -19.34 -1.73
N ALA A 206 19.95 -18.06 -2.10
CA ALA A 206 20.10 -17.61 -3.48
C ALA A 206 21.56 -17.60 -3.99
N SER A 207 22.54 -17.77 -3.09
CA SER A 207 23.97 -17.64 -3.41
C SER A 207 24.66 -19.01 -3.44
N PRO A 208 25.23 -19.45 -4.57
CA PRO A 208 25.95 -20.72 -4.65
C PRO A 208 27.34 -20.70 -3.97
N GLY A 209 27.75 -19.57 -3.41
CA GLY A 209 29.07 -19.35 -2.79
C GLY A 209 28.94 -18.55 -1.48
N PRO A 210 29.97 -17.77 -1.09
CA PRO A 210 29.88 -16.90 0.07
C PRO A 210 28.64 -16.00 -0.01
N THR A 211 27.86 -15.94 1.07
CA THR A 211 26.65 -15.12 1.14
C THR A 211 27.04 -13.64 1.03
N PRO A 212 26.53 -12.90 0.03
CA PRO A 212 26.81 -11.48 -0.10
C PRO A 212 26.16 -10.71 1.05
N THR A 213 26.76 -9.58 1.43
CA THR A 213 26.11 -8.67 2.38
C THR A 213 25.07 -7.83 1.66
N LEU A 214 23.96 -7.53 2.34
CA LEU A 214 22.93 -6.65 1.78
C LEU A 214 23.48 -5.27 1.40
N ALA A 215 24.38 -4.71 2.21
CA ALA A 215 25.05 -3.45 1.93
C ALA A 215 25.85 -3.50 0.61
N GLY A 216 26.62 -4.57 0.39
CA GLY A 216 27.35 -4.76 -0.87
C GLY A 216 26.43 -4.85 -2.08
N LEU A 217 25.31 -5.58 -1.96
CA LEU A 217 24.32 -5.66 -3.04
C LEU A 217 23.67 -4.31 -3.34
N ARG A 218 23.38 -3.49 -2.31
CA ARG A 218 22.86 -2.13 -2.48
C ARG A 218 23.84 -1.24 -3.23
N ASP A 219 25.14 -1.33 -2.92
CA ASP A 219 26.18 -0.58 -3.61
C ASP A 219 26.30 -0.98 -5.09
N GLU A 220 26.31 -2.29 -5.37
CA GLU A 220 26.35 -2.83 -6.74
C GLU A 220 25.11 -2.41 -7.53
N PHE A 221 23.91 -2.54 -6.94
CA PHE A 221 22.66 -2.17 -7.57
C PHE A 221 22.58 -0.66 -7.85
N ARG A 222 23.02 0.17 -6.90
CA ARG A 222 23.11 1.62 -7.07
C ARG A 222 24.09 2.01 -8.17
N ALA A 223 25.22 1.30 -8.29
CA ALA A 223 26.17 1.51 -9.38
C ALA A 223 25.55 1.14 -10.74
N ALA A 224 24.81 0.03 -10.81
CA ALA A 224 24.15 -0.45 -12.02
C ALA A 224 23.03 0.51 -12.50
N LEU A 225 22.23 1.07 -11.61
CA LEU A 225 21.15 2.00 -11.98
C LEU A 225 21.62 3.41 -12.33
N ARG A 226 22.84 3.79 -11.95
CA ARG A 226 23.37 5.17 -12.13
C ARG A 226 23.21 5.72 -13.55
N PRO A 227 23.51 4.97 -14.64
CA PRO A 227 23.33 5.47 -16.01
C PRO A 227 21.87 5.80 -16.33
N GLU A 228 20.93 5.00 -15.85
CA GLU A 228 19.49 5.15 -16.10
C GLU A 228 18.95 6.38 -15.37
N PHE A 229 19.34 6.59 -14.12
CA PHE A 229 18.99 7.81 -13.37
C PHE A 229 19.53 9.07 -14.06
N LEU A 230 20.77 9.06 -14.53
CA LEU A 230 21.34 10.20 -15.26
C LEU A 230 20.55 10.47 -16.55
N SER A 231 20.13 9.43 -17.26
CA SER A 231 19.27 9.55 -18.45
C SER A 231 17.89 10.13 -18.11
N PHE A 232 17.25 9.66 -17.04
CA PHE A 232 15.95 10.15 -16.57
C PHE A 232 16.01 11.63 -16.15
N LEU A 233 17.00 12.02 -15.36
CA LEU A 233 17.18 13.41 -14.89
C LEU A 233 17.49 14.38 -16.04
N THR A 234 18.24 13.93 -17.05
CA THR A 234 18.55 14.76 -18.23
C THR A 234 17.36 14.87 -19.18
N SER A 235 16.51 13.85 -19.26
CA SER A 235 15.30 13.83 -20.10
C SER A 235 14.13 14.62 -19.46
N GLY A 236 13.97 14.54 -18.14
CA GLY A 236 12.91 15.25 -17.40
C GLY A 236 13.07 16.79 -17.39
N ARG A 237 14.31 17.30 -17.50
CA ARG A 237 14.55 18.75 -17.62
C ARG A 237 14.13 19.35 -18.96
N ARG A 238 14.01 18.55 -20.03
CA ARG A 238 13.58 19.05 -21.35
C ARG A 238 12.07 19.31 -21.43
N HIS A 239 11.26 18.61 -20.65
CA HIS A 239 9.79 18.75 -20.69
C HIS A 239 9.24 19.84 -19.75
N SER A 240 10.03 20.32 -18.80
CA SER A 240 9.65 21.37 -17.84
C SER A 240 9.96 22.79 -18.33
N SER A 241 10.63 22.96 -19.47
CA SER A 241 10.96 24.29 -20.04
C SER A 241 9.97 24.75 -21.14
N GLN A 242 8.83 24.07 -21.31
CA GLN A 242 7.81 24.41 -22.33
C GLN A 242 6.40 24.59 -21.75
N ARG A 243 6.24 24.84 -20.44
CA ARG A 243 4.95 25.19 -19.85
C ARG A 243 5.02 26.51 -19.10
#